data_AF-A0A951GZA4-F1
#
_entry.id   AF-A0A951GZA4-F1
#
_cell.length_a   1.000
_cell.length_b   1.000
_cell.length_c   1.000
_cell.angle_alpha   90.00
_cell.angle_beta   90.00
_cell.angle_gamma   90.00
#
_symmetry.space_group_name_H-M   'P 1'
#
loop_
_entity.id
_entity.type
_entity.pdbx_description
1 polymer ?
#
loop_
_entity_poly.entity_id
_entity_poly.type
_entity_poly.pdbx_seq_one_letter_code
_entity_poly.pdbx_strand_id
1 'polypeptide(L)' 'EGAVEIGLDPVVELWDLAAPQVIVEEAGGRFTDFGGQATASGPDALATNGLLHDAALAFVGR' A
#
# COMPACT_ATOMS: atom_id res chain seq x y z
N GLU A 1 0.00 6.25 11.72
CA GLU A 1 -0.94 6.52 12.84
C GLU A 1 -1.49 5.26 13.48
N GLY A 2 -1.77 4.19 12.71
CA GLY A 2 -2.30 2.94 13.27
C GLY A 2 -3.79 2.98 13.61
N ALA A 3 -4.52 3.99 13.12
CA ALA A 3 -5.98 4.09 13.27
C ALA A 3 -6.76 3.30 12.20
N VAL A 4 -6.09 2.88 11.13
CA VAL A 4 -6.62 2.07 10.03
C VAL A 4 -5.57 1.02 9.68
N GLU A 5 -5.99 -0.23 9.52
CA GLU A 5 -5.09 -1.36 9.26
C GLU A 5 -4.83 -1.62 7.77
N ILE A 6 -5.78 -1.24 6.90
CA ILE A 6 -5.73 -1.44 5.44
C ILE A 6 -6.25 -0.17 4.74
N GLY A 7 -5.43 0.42 3.89
CA GLY A 7 -5.81 1.47 2.94
C GLY A 7 -5.49 1.02 1.51
N LEU A 8 -6.39 1.28 0.57
CA LEU A 8 -6.20 0.94 -0.83
C LEU A 8 -6.75 2.04 -1.73
N ASP A 9 -6.11 2.25 -2.88
CA ASP A 9 -6.59 3.14 -3.93
C ASP A 9 -6.35 2.49 -5.31
N PRO A 10 -7.42 2.23 -6.10
CA PRO A 10 -7.29 1.51 -7.37
C PRO A 10 -6.80 2.36 -8.55
N VAL A 11 -6.73 3.70 -8.42
CA VAL A 11 -6.27 4.59 -9.50
C VAL A 11 -5.52 5.78 -8.91
N VAL A 12 -4.21 5.81 -9.12
CA VAL A 12 -3.30 6.79 -8.51
C VAL A 12 -2.16 7.16 -9.44
N GLU A 13 -1.50 8.28 -9.15
CA GLU A 13 -0.30 8.73 -9.84
C GLU A 13 0.88 8.81 -8.85
N LEU A 14 2.10 8.87 -9.38
CA LEU A 14 3.33 8.88 -8.55
C LEU A 14 3.31 9.96 -7.46
N TRP A 15 2.81 11.15 -7.77
CA TRP A 15 2.77 12.27 -6.82
C TRP A 15 1.78 12.07 -5.67
N ASP A 16 0.79 11.17 -5.81
CA ASP A 16 -0.13 10.81 -4.73
C ASP A 16 0.55 9.86 -3.73
N LEU A 17 1.49 9.02 -4.18
CA LEU A 17 2.05 7.91 -3.41
C LEU A 17 3.48 8.13 -2.92
N ALA A 18 4.26 8.99 -3.58
CA ALA A 18 5.69 9.17 -3.26
C ALA A 18 5.93 9.53 -1.78
N ALA A 19 5.08 10.37 -1.19
CA ALA A 19 5.18 10.72 0.22
C ALA A 19 4.55 9.66 1.15
N PRO A 20 3.32 9.16 0.92
CA PRO A 20 2.74 8.11 1.75
C PRO A 20 3.56 6.83 1.85
N GLN A 21 4.22 6.39 0.77
CA GLN A 21 5.07 5.19 0.79
C GLN A 21 6.12 5.28 1.91
N VAL A 22 6.91 6.36 1.92
CA VAL A 22 7.96 6.58 2.92
C VAL A 22 7.39 6.62 4.32
N ILE A 23 6.26 7.31 4.52
CA ILE A 23 5.63 7.43 5.85
C ILE A 23 5.16 6.06 6.36
N VAL A 24 4.53 5.25 5.50
CA VAL A 24 4.01 3.93 5.88
C VAL A 24 5.14 2.97 6.21
N GLU A 25 6.19 2.92 5.37
CA GLU A 25 7.33 2.03 5.56
C GLU A 25 8.14 2.40 6.82
N GLU A 26 8.40 3.68 7.06
CA GLU A 26 9.10 4.14 8.27
C GLU A 26 8.27 3.97 9.55
N ALA A 27 6.94 3.90 9.43
CA ALA A 27 6.05 3.52 10.52
C ALA A 27 6.00 1.99 10.76
N GLY A 28 6.75 1.19 10.00
CA GLY A 28 6.79 -0.28 10.07
C GLY A 28 5.66 -0.98 9.31
N GLY A 29 4.90 -0.25 8.48
CA GLY A 29 3.89 -0.81 7.60
C GLY A 29 4.48 -1.42 6.33
N ARG A 30 3.59 -1.91 5.46
CA ARG A 30 3.94 -2.35 4.09
C ARG A 30 3.14 -1.58 3.06
N PHE A 31 3.81 -1.21 1.99
CA PHE A 31 3.26 -0.46 0.87
C PHE A 31 3.63 -1.16 -0.45
N THR A 32 2.64 -1.50 -1.27
CA THR A 32 2.83 -2.12 -2.61
C THR A 32 1.76 -1.66 -3.59
N ASP A 33 1.93 -1.99 -4.86
CA ASP A 33 0.80 -2.09 -5.80
C ASP A 33 -0.03 -3.38 -5.53
N PHE A 34 -1.13 -3.59 -6.26
CA PHE A 34 -1.97 -4.78 -6.16
C PHE A 34 -1.29 -6.05 -6.71
N GLY A 35 -0.19 -5.91 -7.45
CA GLY A 35 0.70 -7.01 -7.85
C GLY A 35 1.70 -7.41 -6.76
N GLY A 36 1.70 -6.73 -5.61
CA GLY A 36 2.62 -6.98 -4.51
C GLY A 36 4.03 -6.41 -4.73
N GLN A 37 4.25 -5.59 -5.76
CA GLN A 37 5.53 -4.90 -5.95
C GLN A 37 5.61 -3.70 -5.02
N ALA A 38 6.73 -3.56 -4.30
CA ALA A 38 6.99 -2.40 -3.47
C ALA A 38 7.34 -1.19 -4.37
N THR A 39 6.34 -0.37 -4.70
CA THR A 39 6.48 0.77 -5.61
C THR A 39 5.41 1.83 -5.34
N ALA A 40 5.79 3.12 -5.44
CA ALA A 40 4.88 4.25 -5.54
C ALA A 40 4.56 4.65 -6.99
N SER A 41 5.16 3.98 -7.97
CA SER A 41 4.93 4.26 -9.41
C SER A 41 3.92 3.30 -10.04
N GLY A 42 3.21 2.51 -9.24
CA GLY A 42 2.16 1.59 -9.70
C GLY A 42 0.87 2.33 -10.07
N PRO A 43 -0.04 1.69 -10.83
CA PRO A 43 -1.33 2.27 -11.19
C PRO A 43 -2.34 2.27 -10.03
N ASP A 44 -2.03 1.53 -8.96
CA ASP A 44 -2.82 1.31 -7.76
C ASP A 44 -1.89 1.23 -6.53
N ALA A 45 -2.47 1.27 -5.34
CA ALA A 45 -1.75 1.23 -4.08
C ALA A 45 -2.48 0.42 -3.02
N LEU A 46 -1.71 -0.32 -2.23
CA LEU A 46 -2.11 -1.03 -1.04
C LEU A 46 -1.13 -0.71 0.11
N ALA A 47 -1.64 -0.05 1.14
CA ALA A 47 -0.92 0.24 2.38
C ALA A 47 -1.55 -0.54 3.54
N THR A 48 -0.72 -1.17 4.37
CA THR A 48 -1.21 -1.93 5.54
C THR A 48 -0.27 -1.82 6.72
N ASN A 49 -0.71 -2.29 7.89
CA ASN A 49 0.14 -2.53 9.06
C ASN A 49 1.21 -3.63 8.88
N GLY A 50 1.37 -4.19 7.68
CA GLY A 50 2.30 -5.27 7.37
C GLY A 50 1.77 -6.66 7.67
N LEU A 51 1.11 -6.85 8.82
CA LEU A 51 0.56 -8.15 9.26
C LEU A 51 -0.56 -8.66 8.36
N LEU A 52 -1.39 -7.75 7.84
CA LEU A 52 -2.53 -8.08 6.98
C LEU A 52 -2.23 -8.01 5.49
N HIS A 53 -0.99 -7.68 5.10
CA HIS A 53 -0.70 -7.30 3.73
C HIS A 53 -0.93 -8.44 2.73
N ASP A 54 -0.48 -9.65 3.03
CA ASP A 54 -0.65 -10.80 2.12
C ASP A 54 -2.13 -11.23 2.03
N ALA A 55 -2.88 -11.10 3.12
CA ALA A 55 -4.32 -11.34 3.13
C ALA A 55 -5.08 -10.28 2.32
N ALA A 56 -4.67 -9.02 2.42
CA ALA A 56 -5.24 -7.93 1.63
C ALA A 56 -4.93 -8.10 0.14
N LEU A 57 -3.69 -8.47 -0.23
CA LEU A 57 -3.31 -8.82 -1.60
C LEU A 57 -4.16 -9.97 -2.14
N ALA A 58 -4.43 -11.01 -1.35
CA ALA A 58 -5.29 -12.11 -1.78
C ALA A 58 -6.76 -11.70 -2.01
N PHE A 59 -7.21 -10.59 -1.40
CA PHE A 59 -8.56 -10.05 -1.58
C PHE A 59 -8.67 -9.10 -2.78
N VAL A 60 -7.66 -8.26 -3.02
CA VAL A 60 -7.64 -7.29 -4.13
C VAL A 60 -7.04 -7.87 -5.42
N GLY A 61 -6.22 -8.91 -5.29
CA GLY A 61 -5.56 -9.61 -6.38
C GLY A 61 -6.60 -10.14 -7.38
N ARG A 62 -6.46 -9.71 -8.63
CA ARG A 62 -7.27 -10.19 -9.75
C ARG A 62 -7.08 -11.68 -10.01
#